data_AF-A0A6G9ZZH2-F1
#
_entry.id   AF-A0A6G9ZZH2-F1
#
_cell.length_a   1.000
_cell.length_b   1.000
_cell.length_c   1.000
_cell.angle_alpha   90.00
_cell.angle_beta   90.00
_cell.angle_gamma   90.00
#
_symmetry.space_group_name_H-M   'P 1'
#
loop_
_entity.id
_entity.type
_entity.pdbx_description
1 polymer ?
#
loop_
_entity_poly.entity_id
_entity_poly.type
_entity_poly.pdbx_seq_one_letter_code
_entity_poly.pdbx_strand_id
1 'polypeptide(L)'
;MVDDIELEIFDNMPFRGTAKEADEIIEIISGCIKEIRESNNIRYIVLETWFTIDYFILHAIGKAFRLSDFNTKDFDCKMEILPNNFNNRLRIFEKVLNVQRTLPENPYEYQIKLPVRFMRYMKKEDKDFYNKFIKLELKYYETFHPEIIEQKKKDKNPLRVLSETVQYKANKEWYETYKTIDKEWLDRARRINKVRNRAAHSYTPEEIYKELDGILKFNDKNAFEESKNYCLETIETLLGVKVV
;
A
#
# COMPACT_ATOMS: atom_id res chain seq x y z
N MET A 1 30.27 -16.35 4.74
CA MET A 1 29.89 -15.28 5.67
C MET A 1 29.17 -14.27 4.81
N VAL A 2 27.87 -14.13 5.04
CA VAL A 2 27.00 -13.25 4.25
C VAL A 2 27.24 -11.86 4.81
N ASP A 3 27.74 -10.94 3.99
CA ASP A 3 27.63 -9.52 4.33
C ASP A 3 26.14 -9.19 4.25
N ASP A 4 25.49 -9.08 5.41
CA ASP A 4 24.09 -8.67 5.49
C ASP A 4 23.99 -7.25 4.93
N ILE A 5 23.18 -7.07 3.89
CA ILE A 5 22.92 -5.73 3.33
C ILE A 5 22.16 -4.94 4.40
N GLU A 6 22.80 -3.91 4.94
CA GLU A 6 22.18 -3.00 5.89
C GLU A 6 21.30 -2.00 5.12
N LEU A 7 20.03 -1.93 5.50
CA LEU A 7 19.04 -1.03 4.90
C LEU A 7 18.63 0.04 5.91
N GLU A 8 18.74 1.29 5.48
CA GLU A 8 18.03 2.41 6.09
C GLU A 8 16.59 2.41 5.54
N ILE A 9 15.60 2.34 6.44
CA ILE A 9 14.18 2.39 6.09
C ILE A 9 13.69 3.81 6.33
N PHE A 10 13.11 4.43 5.30
CA PHE A 10 12.57 5.78 5.43
C PHE A 10 11.18 5.76 6.09
N ASP A 11 10.86 6.84 6.81
CA ASP A 11 9.56 7.04 7.45
C ASP A 11 8.36 6.94 6.48
N ASN A 12 8.62 7.19 5.19
CA ASN A 12 7.63 7.15 4.12
C ASN A 12 7.62 5.83 3.33
N MET A 13 8.30 4.78 3.81
CA MET A 13 8.20 3.43 3.24
C MET A 13 6.71 3.09 3.08
N PRO A 14 6.23 2.80 1.86
CA PRO A 14 4.80 2.60 1.61
C PRO A 14 4.35 1.20 2.06
N PHE A 15 4.76 0.74 3.24
CA PHE A 15 4.48 -0.59 3.75
C PHE A 15 3.59 -0.55 5.00
N ARG A 16 2.67 -1.51 5.08
CA ARG A 16 1.91 -1.81 6.29
C ARG A 16 1.70 -3.30 6.45
N GLY A 17 2.00 -3.79 7.64
CA GLY A 17 1.84 -5.19 8.01
C GLY A 17 2.13 -5.42 9.49
N THR A 18 2.09 -6.68 9.89
CA THR A 18 2.61 -7.14 11.18
C THR A 18 4.14 -7.09 11.19
N ALA A 19 4.77 -7.19 12.36
CA ALA A 19 6.23 -7.28 12.47
C ALA A 19 6.81 -8.42 11.61
N LYS A 20 6.15 -9.58 11.59
CA LYS A 20 6.55 -10.71 10.74
C LYS A 20 6.50 -10.39 9.24
N GLU A 21 5.45 -9.69 8.80
CA GLU A 21 5.34 -9.26 7.40
C GLU A 21 6.38 -8.18 7.06
N ALA A 22 6.78 -7.37 8.04
CA ALA A 22 7.84 -6.37 7.86
C ALA A 22 9.20 -7.06 7.67
N ASP A 23 9.53 -8.02 8.54
CA ASP A 23 10.76 -8.81 8.45
C ASP A 23 10.84 -9.52 7.09
N GLU A 24 9.75 -10.19 6.67
CA GLU A 24 9.67 -10.87 5.38
C GLU A 24 9.90 -9.92 4.19
N ILE A 25 9.36 -8.70 4.25
CA ILE A 25 9.56 -7.72 3.18
C ILE A 25 10.96 -7.14 3.18
N ILE A 26 11.55 -6.88 4.34
CA ILE A 26 12.95 -6.45 4.45
C ILE A 26 13.87 -7.53 3.86
N GLU A 27 13.64 -8.80 4.18
CA GLU A 27 14.39 -9.93 3.60
C GLU A 27 14.27 -9.99 2.07
N ILE A 28 13.06 -9.82 1.53
CA ILE A 28 12.83 -9.79 0.07
C ILE A 28 13.58 -8.62 -0.57
N ILE A 29 13.51 -7.43 0.02
CA ILE A 29 14.17 -6.22 -0.50
C ILE A 29 15.70 -6.37 -0.44
N SER A 30 16.25 -6.77 0.70
CA SER A 30 17.69 -7.00 0.87
C SER A 30 18.19 -8.07 -0.09
N GLY A 31 17.45 -9.16 -0.23
CA GLY A 31 17.75 -10.22 -1.20
C GLY A 31 17.77 -9.71 -2.64
N CYS A 32 16.74 -8.97 -3.06
CA CYS A 32 16.68 -8.37 -4.39
C CYS A 32 17.86 -7.42 -4.66
N ILE A 33 18.18 -6.53 -3.71
CA ILE A 33 19.31 -5.60 -3.84
C ILE A 33 20.63 -6.36 -3.99
N LYS A 34 20.83 -7.42 -3.20
CA LYS A 34 22.00 -8.27 -3.28
C LYS A 34 22.12 -8.92 -4.66
N GLU A 35 21.06 -9.57 -5.11
CA GLU A 35 21.01 -10.23 -6.42
C GLU A 35 21.27 -9.23 -7.56
N ILE A 36 20.73 -8.01 -7.48
CA ILE A 36 21.02 -6.95 -8.45
C ILE A 36 22.51 -6.57 -8.42
N ARG A 37 23.10 -6.37 -7.24
CA ARG A 37 24.50 -5.97 -7.06
C ARG A 37 25.50 -7.05 -7.51
N GLU A 38 25.22 -8.31 -7.28
CA GLU A 38 26.11 -9.42 -7.61
C GLU A 38 25.96 -9.90 -9.06
N SER A 39 24.79 -9.66 -9.67
CA SER A 39 24.52 -10.10 -11.03
C SER A 39 25.27 -9.28 -12.09
N ASN A 40 25.75 -10.01 -13.10
CA ASN A 40 26.27 -9.48 -14.37
C ASN A 40 25.28 -9.68 -15.54
N ASN A 41 24.05 -10.11 -15.22
CA ASN A 41 23.01 -10.40 -16.21
C ASN A 41 21.88 -9.38 -16.09
N ILE A 42 21.79 -8.46 -17.05
CA ILE A 42 20.77 -7.40 -17.04
C ILE A 42 19.34 -7.94 -17.06
N ARG A 43 19.10 -9.06 -17.75
CA ARG A 43 17.78 -9.69 -17.79
C ARG A 43 17.35 -10.12 -16.39
N TYR A 44 18.26 -10.73 -15.64
CA TYR A 44 18.02 -11.15 -14.27
C TYR A 44 17.76 -9.95 -13.37
N ILE A 45 18.60 -8.91 -13.45
CA ILE A 45 18.47 -7.65 -12.69
C ILE A 45 17.07 -7.03 -12.89
N VAL A 46 16.63 -6.90 -14.14
CA VAL A 46 15.30 -6.34 -14.47
C VAL A 46 14.16 -7.21 -13.91
N LEU A 47 14.29 -8.53 -14.00
CA LEU A 47 13.27 -9.46 -13.50
C LEU A 47 13.15 -9.39 -11.99
N GLU A 48 14.26 -9.43 -11.24
CA GLU A 48 14.26 -9.32 -9.78
C GLU A 48 13.65 -8.00 -9.30
N THR A 49 14.03 -6.90 -9.96
CA THR A 49 13.46 -5.57 -9.70
C THR A 49 11.93 -5.61 -9.88
N TRP A 50 11.47 -6.18 -10.99
CA TRP A 50 10.05 -6.25 -11.31
C TRP A 50 9.27 -7.16 -10.36
N PHE A 51 9.80 -8.35 -10.02
CA PHE A 51 9.13 -9.28 -9.09
C PHE A 51 8.90 -8.65 -7.73
N THR A 52 9.90 -7.92 -7.22
CA THR A 52 9.82 -7.23 -5.93
C THR A 52 8.73 -6.16 -5.93
N ILE A 53 8.66 -5.36 -6.99
CA ILE A 53 7.63 -4.30 -7.13
C ILE A 53 6.23 -4.90 -7.33
N ASP A 54 6.11 -5.98 -8.11
CA ASP A 54 4.83 -6.68 -8.31
C ASP A 54 4.31 -7.29 -7.00
N TYR A 55 5.18 -7.93 -6.23
CA TYR A 55 4.85 -8.45 -4.90
C TYR A 55 4.34 -7.34 -3.98
N PHE A 56 5.04 -6.21 -3.95
CA PHE A 56 4.65 -5.05 -3.15
C PHE A 56 3.27 -4.51 -3.54
N ILE A 57 3.00 -4.32 -4.84
CA ILE A 57 1.69 -3.87 -5.33
C ILE A 57 0.59 -4.87 -4.95
N LEU A 58 0.86 -6.17 -5.10
CA LEU A 58 -0.08 -7.23 -4.74
C LEU A 58 -0.40 -7.18 -3.23
N HIS A 59 0.61 -6.99 -2.39
CA HIS A 59 0.44 -6.84 -0.94
C HIS A 59 -0.40 -5.60 -0.60
N ALA A 60 -0.10 -4.45 -1.20
CA ALA A 60 -0.82 -3.20 -0.97
C ALA A 60 -2.30 -3.32 -1.32
N ILE A 61 -2.63 -3.92 -2.48
CA ILE A 61 -4.02 -4.15 -2.89
C ILE A 61 -4.70 -5.16 -1.94
N GLY A 62 -4.00 -6.23 -1.56
CA GLY A 62 -4.52 -7.24 -0.62
C GLY A 62 -4.91 -6.63 0.72
N LYS A 63 -4.11 -5.69 1.25
CA LYS A 63 -4.44 -4.95 2.48
C LYS A 63 -5.59 -3.96 2.28
N ALA A 64 -5.69 -3.31 1.11
CA ALA A 64 -6.77 -2.37 0.81
C ALA A 64 -8.15 -3.04 0.92
N PHE A 65 -8.27 -4.24 0.38
CA PHE A 65 -9.51 -5.02 0.36
C PHE A 65 -9.62 -6.04 1.50
N ARG A 66 -8.66 -6.04 2.44
CA ARG A 66 -8.58 -7.01 3.55
C ARG A 66 -8.65 -8.47 3.09
N LEU A 67 -8.11 -8.78 1.91
CA LEU A 67 -8.14 -10.13 1.35
C LEU A 67 -7.39 -11.13 2.24
N SER A 68 -6.31 -10.67 2.88
CA SER A 68 -5.54 -11.46 3.85
C SER A 68 -6.39 -12.01 5.00
N ASP A 69 -7.47 -11.33 5.39
CA ASP A 69 -8.32 -11.76 6.51
C ASP A 69 -9.13 -13.02 6.17
N PHE A 70 -9.21 -13.37 4.88
CA PHE A 70 -9.96 -14.51 4.37
C PHE A 70 -9.04 -15.61 3.81
N ASN A 71 -7.71 -15.45 3.92
CA ASN A 71 -6.77 -16.47 3.49
C ASN A 71 -6.89 -17.72 4.37
N THR A 72 -6.86 -18.88 3.72
CA THR A 72 -6.76 -20.17 4.39
C THR A 72 -5.50 -20.88 3.91
N LYS A 73 -5.13 -21.98 4.58
CA LYS A 73 -3.95 -22.77 4.18
C LYS A 73 -4.02 -23.25 2.72
N ASP A 74 -5.22 -23.53 2.25
CA ASP A 74 -5.46 -24.11 0.93
C ASP A 74 -5.93 -23.07 -0.11
N PHE A 75 -6.11 -21.81 0.30
CA PHE A 75 -6.66 -20.77 -0.55
C PHE A 75 -6.07 -19.39 -0.23
N ASP A 76 -5.25 -18.87 -1.14
CA ASP A 76 -4.76 -17.50 -1.08
C ASP A 76 -5.67 -16.59 -1.91
N CYS A 77 -6.52 -15.82 -1.22
CA CYS A 77 -7.44 -14.88 -1.83
C CYS A 77 -6.73 -13.85 -2.71
N LYS A 78 -5.48 -13.49 -2.39
CA LYS A 78 -4.72 -12.52 -3.20
C LYS A 78 -4.44 -13.07 -4.59
N MET A 79 -4.05 -14.35 -4.68
CA MET A 79 -3.69 -14.99 -5.94
C MET A 79 -4.91 -15.38 -6.78
N GLU A 80 -6.03 -15.68 -6.12
CA GLU A 80 -7.24 -16.17 -6.78
C GLU A 80 -8.17 -15.03 -7.25
N ILE A 81 -8.21 -13.91 -6.53
CA ILE A 81 -9.15 -12.81 -6.80
C ILE A 81 -8.49 -11.69 -7.61
N LEU A 82 -7.22 -11.38 -7.34
CA LEU A 82 -6.57 -10.24 -7.97
C LEU A 82 -6.14 -10.57 -9.41
N PRO A 83 -6.19 -9.61 -10.34
CA PRO A 83 -5.78 -9.88 -11.71
C PRO A 83 -4.34 -10.39 -11.78
N ASN A 84 -4.08 -11.40 -12.61
CA ASN A 84 -2.71 -11.93 -12.81
C ASN A 84 -1.78 -11.01 -13.62
N ASN A 85 -2.30 -9.88 -14.11
CA ASN A 85 -1.56 -8.96 -14.96
C ASN A 85 -1.14 -7.71 -14.18
N PHE A 86 0.16 -7.40 -14.20
CA PHE A 86 0.76 -6.22 -13.53
C PHE A 86 0.06 -4.91 -13.84
N ASN A 87 -0.23 -4.62 -15.12
CA ASN A 87 -0.87 -3.36 -15.50
C ASN A 87 -2.29 -3.27 -14.90
N ASN A 88 -3.00 -4.39 -14.84
CA ASN A 88 -4.32 -4.43 -14.21
C ASN A 88 -4.21 -4.24 -12.69
N ARG A 89 -3.23 -4.86 -12.03
CA ARG A 89 -2.95 -4.66 -10.60
C ARG A 89 -2.61 -3.19 -10.31
N LEU A 90 -1.65 -2.62 -11.03
CA LEU A 90 -1.24 -1.22 -10.88
C LEU A 90 -2.40 -0.26 -11.13
N ARG A 91 -3.23 -0.51 -12.15
CA ARG A 91 -4.45 0.27 -12.44
C ARG A 91 -5.46 0.19 -11.31
N ILE A 92 -5.68 -0.99 -10.72
CA ILE A 92 -6.56 -1.14 -9.56
C ILE A 92 -6.00 -0.36 -8.38
N PHE A 93 -4.72 -0.51 -8.09
CA PHE A 93 -4.05 0.20 -7.00
C PHE A 93 -4.19 1.72 -7.15
N GLU A 94 -3.85 2.26 -8.32
CA GLU A 94 -4.01 3.68 -8.66
C GLU A 94 -5.46 4.14 -8.52
N LYS A 95 -6.43 3.35 -9.02
CA LYS A 95 -7.85 3.68 -8.92
C LYS A 95 -8.31 3.73 -7.47
N VAL A 96 -7.94 2.74 -6.66
CA VAL A 96 -8.27 2.70 -5.24
C VAL A 96 -7.67 3.92 -4.55
N LEU A 97 -6.37 4.18 -4.74
CA LEU A 97 -5.68 5.32 -4.13
C LEU A 97 -6.35 6.65 -4.51
N ASN A 98 -6.65 6.85 -5.79
CA ASN A 98 -7.28 8.08 -6.27
C ASN A 98 -8.70 8.26 -5.74
N VAL A 99 -9.49 7.19 -5.65
CA VAL A 99 -10.80 7.25 -4.97
C VAL A 99 -10.60 7.63 -3.51
N GLN A 100 -9.71 6.97 -2.78
CA GLN A 100 -9.46 7.28 -1.37
C GLN A 100 -9.02 8.73 -1.13
N ARG A 101 -8.26 9.33 -2.06
CA ARG A 101 -7.88 10.75 -2.01
C ARG A 101 -9.08 11.70 -2.06
N THR A 102 -10.14 11.36 -2.78
CA THR A 102 -11.31 12.23 -2.96
C THR A 102 -12.39 12.01 -1.90
N LEU A 103 -12.38 10.89 -1.19
CA LEU A 103 -13.37 10.60 -0.16
C LEU A 103 -13.10 11.39 1.13
N PRO A 104 -14.13 11.88 1.83
CA PRO A 104 -13.97 12.47 3.15
C PRO A 104 -13.50 11.41 4.18
N GLU A 105 -12.86 11.87 5.26
CA GLU A 105 -12.63 11.01 6.42
C GLU A 105 -13.94 10.53 7.02
N ASN A 106 -13.97 9.31 7.55
CA ASN A 106 -15.15 8.79 8.21
C ASN A 106 -15.30 9.47 9.59
N PRO A 107 -16.31 10.33 9.79
CA PRO A 107 -16.47 11.01 11.06
C PRO A 107 -16.79 10.00 12.17
N TYR A 108 -17.37 8.84 11.84
CA TYR A 108 -17.69 7.78 12.80
C TYR A 108 -16.50 6.89 13.19
N GLU A 109 -15.31 7.09 12.60
CA GLU A 109 -14.10 6.33 12.95
C GLU A 109 -13.66 6.59 14.39
N TYR A 110 -13.83 7.81 14.87
CA TYR A 110 -13.48 8.24 16.23
C TYR A 110 -14.57 7.93 17.25
N GLN A 111 -15.67 7.27 16.85
CA GLN A 111 -16.72 6.94 17.79
C GLN A 111 -16.29 5.82 18.75
N ILE A 112 -16.46 6.09 20.04
CA ILE A 112 -16.34 5.12 21.11
C ILE A 112 -17.41 4.05 20.90
N LYS A 113 -16.99 2.86 20.48
CA LYS A 113 -17.85 1.69 20.32
C LYS A 113 -17.68 0.77 21.52
N LEU A 114 -18.76 0.53 22.24
CA LEU A 114 -18.79 -0.44 23.34
C LEU A 114 -19.73 -1.59 22.99
N PRO A 115 -19.41 -2.83 23.40
CA PRO A 115 -20.35 -3.95 23.26
C PRO A 115 -21.68 -3.64 23.95
N VAL A 116 -22.81 -3.96 23.31
CA VAL A 116 -24.15 -3.70 23.87
C VAL A 116 -24.33 -4.35 25.24
N ARG A 117 -23.76 -5.53 25.46
CA ARG A 117 -23.78 -6.21 26.77
C ARG A 117 -23.05 -5.40 27.85
N PHE A 118 -21.90 -4.81 27.51
CA PHE A 118 -21.13 -3.99 28.44
C PHE A 118 -21.84 -2.68 28.77
N MET A 119 -22.40 -2.00 27.76
CA MET A 119 -23.20 -0.79 27.99
C MET A 119 -24.42 -1.06 28.87
N ARG A 120 -25.10 -2.21 28.68
CA ARG A 120 -26.22 -2.64 29.52
C ARG A 120 -25.79 -2.90 30.96
N TYR A 121 -24.64 -3.54 31.14
CA TYR A 121 -24.06 -3.78 32.46
C TYR A 121 -23.73 -2.46 33.16
N MET A 122 -23.00 -1.54 32.51
CA MET A 122 -22.68 -0.21 33.05
C MET A 122 -23.93 0.54 33.52
N LYS A 123 -24.98 0.58 32.70
CA LYS A 123 -26.24 1.25 33.06
C LYS A 123 -26.95 0.62 34.25
N LYS A 124 -26.84 -0.70 34.42
CA LYS A 124 -27.49 -1.45 35.51
C LYS A 124 -26.75 -1.24 36.83
N GLU A 125 -25.42 -1.32 36.82
CA GLU A 125 -24.60 -1.26 38.02
C GLU A 125 -24.36 0.18 38.50
N ASP A 126 -24.21 1.14 37.58
CA ASP A 126 -24.05 2.56 37.92
C ASP A 126 -24.70 3.46 36.85
N LYS A 127 -25.95 3.82 37.12
CA LYS A 127 -26.76 4.68 36.24
C LYS A 127 -26.20 6.09 36.14
N ASP A 128 -25.61 6.63 37.21
CA ASP A 128 -25.09 7.99 37.23
C ASP A 128 -23.80 8.09 36.43
N PHE A 129 -22.91 7.12 36.57
CA PHE A 129 -21.74 6.98 35.71
C PHE A 129 -22.14 6.83 34.24
N TYR A 130 -23.08 5.94 33.92
CA TYR A 130 -23.53 5.76 32.53
C TYR A 130 -24.05 7.08 31.92
N ASN A 131 -24.87 7.83 32.65
CA ASN A 131 -25.37 9.12 32.18
C ASN A 131 -24.24 10.16 32.04
N LYS A 132 -23.26 10.16 32.95
CA LYS A 132 -22.08 11.03 32.88
C LYS A 132 -21.20 10.69 31.68
N PHE A 133 -20.99 9.41 31.41
CA PHE A 133 -20.24 8.91 30.26
C PHE A 133 -20.86 9.41 28.95
N ILE A 134 -22.17 9.24 28.76
CA ILE A 134 -22.87 9.71 27.55
C ILE A 134 -22.72 11.23 27.37
N LYS A 135 -22.82 12.02 28.45
CA LYS A 135 -22.61 13.47 28.38
C LYS A 135 -21.18 13.85 28.00
N LEU A 136 -20.19 13.17 28.57
CA LEU A 136 -18.78 13.40 28.25
C LEU A 136 -18.47 13.03 26.81
N GLU A 137 -18.99 11.89 26.34
CA GLU A 137 -18.86 11.46 24.96
C GLU A 137 -19.48 12.47 23.99
N LEU A 138 -20.70 12.95 24.26
CA LEU A 138 -21.33 14.00 23.45
C LEU A 138 -20.48 15.27 23.40
N LYS A 139 -19.98 15.73 24.56
CA LYS A 139 -19.12 16.92 24.64
C LYS A 139 -17.80 16.74 23.88
N TYR A 140 -17.22 15.55 23.93
CA TYR A 140 -16.03 15.19 23.17
C TYR A 140 -16.28 15.35 21.66
N TYR A 141 -17.37 14.77 21.13
CA TYR A 141 -17.69 14.91 19.72
C TYR A 141 -18.07 16.35 19.34
N GLU A 142 -18.82 17.07 20.17
CA GLU A 142 -19.13 18.49 19.90
C GLU A 142 -17.87 19.36 19.80
N THR A 143 -16.82 19.01 20.56
CA THR A 143 -15.56 19.79 20.62
C THR A 143 -14.59 19.41 19.51
N PHE A 144 -14.40 18.11 19.27
CA PHE A 144 -13.32 17.60 18.41
C PHE A 144 -13.79 17.01 17.08
N HIS A 145 -15.07 16.64 16.99
CA HIS A 145 -15.67 16.02 15.80
C HIS A 145 -17.09 16.56 15.52
N PRO A 146 -17.29 17.89 15.41
CA PRO A 146 -18.60 18.51 15.23
C PRO A 146 -19.34 17.98 13.99
N GLU A 147 -18.61 17.52 12.97
CA GLU A 147 -19.12 16.87 11.77
C GLU A 147 -20.00 15.64 12.06
N ILE A 148 -19.71 14.87 13.13
CA ILE A 148 -20.53 13.73 13.57
C ILE A 148 -21.90 14.20 14.05
N ILE A 149 -21.94 15.28 14.82
CA ILE A 149 -23.15 15.80 15.47
C ILE A 149 -24.07 16.44 14.42
N GLU A 150 -23.49 17.19 13.46
CA GLU A 150 -24.25 17.77 12.36
C GLU A 150 -24.90 16.72 11.46
N GLN A 151 -24.20 15.62 11.20
CA GLN A 151 -24.72 14.53 10.37
C GLN A 151 -25.90 13.81 11.05
N LYS A 152 -25.77 13.48 12.34
CA LYS A 152 -26.89 12.92 13.14
C LYS A 152 -28.13 13.83 13.18
N LYS A 153 -27.94 15.16 13.13
CA LYS A 153 -29.04 16.13 13.08
C LYS A 153 -29.74 16.18 11.71
N LYS A 154 -29.04 15.84 10.63
CA LYS A 154 -29.57 15.75 9.26
C LYS A 154 -30.33 14.43 9.05
N ASP A 155 -29.89 13.34 9.69
CA ASP A 155 -30.52 12.01 9.63
C ASP A 155 -31.81 11.90 10.48
N LYS A 156 -32.84 12.67 10.13
CA LYS A 156 -34.13 12.71 10.88
C LYS A 156 -35.14 11.61 10.51
N ASN A 157 -34.78 10.59 9.71
CA ASN A 157 -35.74 9.57 9.30
C ASN A 157 -35.12 8.16 9.25
N PRO A 158 -35.35 7.30 10.25
CA PRO A 158 -34.67 6.00 10.39
C PRO A 158 -35.06 4.94 9.33
N LEU A 159 -36.00 5.26 8.43
CA LEU A 159 -36.49 4.35 7.39
C LEU A 159 -36.35 4.91 5.95
N ARG A 160 -35.69 6.07 5.74
CA ARG A 160 -35.35 6.53 4.39
C ARG A 160 -33.99 5.99 3.95
N VAL A 161 -34.05 4.74 3.52
CA VAL A 161 -33.39 4.19 2.32
C VAL A 161 -32.51 5.20 1.56
N LEU A 162 -31.19 4.94 1.60
CA LEU A 162 -30.22 5.21 0.53
C LEU A 162 -30.19 6.64 -0.04
N SER A 163 -30.17 7.68 0.79
CA SER A 163 -29.56 8.94 0.33
C SER A 163 -28.08 8.66 0.15
N GLU A 164 -27.62 8.55 -1.11
CA GLU A 164 -26.22 8.41 -1.55
C GLU A 164 -25.28 8.20 -0.37
N THR A 165 -25.10 6.94 0.06
CA THR A 165 -24.25 6.60 1.21
C THR A 165 -22.93 7.32 1.01
N VAL A 166 -22.68 8.37 1.79
CA VAL A 166 -21.44 9.13 1.72
C VAL A 166 -20.33 8.11 1.85
N GLN A 167 -19.60 7.88 0.77
CA GLN A 167 -18.49 6.96 0.78
C GLN A 167 -17.37 7.66 1.53
N TYR A 168 -16.92 7.05 2.61
CA TYR A 168 -15.77 7.55 3.36
C TYR A 168 -14.52 6.81 2.95
N LYS A 169 -13.37 7.41 3.28
CA LYS A 169 -12.10 6.71 3.19
C LYS A 169 -12.20 5.35 3.88
N ALA A 170 -11.91 4.30 3.13
CA ALA A 170 -11.80 2.95 3.63
C ALA A 170 -10.42 2.80 4.28
N ASN A 171 -10.40 2.31 5.52
CA ASN A 171 -9.17 1.95 6.24
C ASN A 171 -8.14 3.10 6.28
N LYS A 172 -8.33 4.06 7.20
CA LYS A 172 -7.47 5.26 7.35
C LYS A 172 -6.00 4.90 7.36
N GLU A 173 -5.61 3.90 8.13
CA GLU A 173 -4.22 3.45 8.20
C GLU A 173 -3.67 2.98 6.84
N TRP A 174 -4.49 2.34 5.97
CA TRP A 174 -4.05 2.01 4.62
C TRP A 174 -3.83 3.29 3.80
N TYR A 175 -4.80 4.21 3.81
CA TYR A 175 -4.65 5.46 3.07
C TYR A 175 -3.43 6.26 3.53
N GLU A 176 -3.21 6.38 4.84
CA GLU A 176 -2.08 7.11 5.41
C GLU A 176 -0.72 6.51 5.00
N THR A 177 -0.62 5.18 4.88
CA THR A 177 0.59 4.50 4.38
C THR A 177 0.87 4.81 2.90
N TYR A 178 -0.17 4.85 2.05
CA TYR A 178 0.01 4.92 0.59
C TYR A 178 -0.23 6.31 -0.01
N LYS A 179 -0.69 7.31 0.77
CA LYS A 179 -1.09 8.64 0.26
C LYS A 179 0.02 9.40 -0.46
N THR A 180 1.29 9.11 -0.15
CA THR A 180 2.49 9.72 -0.73
C THR A 180 2.83 9.19 -2.13
N ILE A 181 2.24 8.07 -2.56
CA ILE A 181 2.49 7.49 -3.89
C ILE A 181 1.90 8.39 -4.97
N ASP A 182 2.76 9.10 -5.67
CA ASP A 182 2.37 10.09 -6.67
C ASP A 182 2.41 9.53 -8.10
N LYS A 183 2.26 10.42 -9.08
CA LYS A 183 2.33 10.06 -10.49
C LYS A 183 3.72 9.56 -10.88
N GLU A 184 4.78 10.12 -10.30
CA GLU A 184 6.15 9.72 -10.63
C GLU A 184 6.42 8.28 -10.19
N TRP A 185 5.99 7.91 -8.98
CA TRP A 185 6.04 6.54 -8.48
C TRP A 185 5.34 5.57 -9.44
N LEU A 186 4.11 5.91 -9.84
CA LEU A 186 3.31 5.08 -10.77
C LEU A 186 3.96 4.97 -12.15
N ASP A 187 4.49 6.07 -12.68
CA ASP A 187 5.17 6.08 -13.98
C ASP A 187 6.48 5.26 -13.93
N ARG A 188 7.23 5.32 -12.82
CA ARG A 188 8.43 4.51 -12.63
C ARG A 188 8.09 3.01 -12.55
N ALA A 189 7.01 2.63 -11.86
CA ALA A 189 6.48 1.26 -11.88
C ALA A 189 6.03 0.79 -13.29
N ARG A 190 5.43 1.67 -14.10
CA ARG A 190 5.08 1.36 -15.50
C ARG A 190 6.34 1.18 -16.37
N ARG A 191 7.36 2.01 -16.16
CA ARG A 191 8.63 1.92 -16.89
C ARG A 191 9.33 0.60 -16.65
N ILE A 192 9.46 0.16 -15.39
CA ILE A 192 10.09 -1.14 -15.11
C ILE A 192 9.30 -2.30 -15.72
N ASN A 193 7.97 -2.25 -15.74
CA ASN A 193 7.15 -3.28 -16.39
C ASN A 193 7.34 -3.31 -17.91
N LYS A 194 7.55 -2.16 -18.55
CA LYS A 194 7.88 -2.06 -19.98
C LYS A 194 9.21 -2.75 -20.28
N VAL A 195 10.24 -2.46 -19.48
CA VAL A 195 11.58 -3.06 -19.60
C VAL A 195 11.50 -4.57 -19.31
N ARG A 196 10.73 -4.98 -18.30
CA ARG A 196 10.48 -6.40 -18.00
C ARG A 196 9.83 -7.13 -19.16
N ASN A 197 8.84 -6.55 -19.83
CA ASN A 197 8.24 -7.19 -21.02
C ASN A 197 9.30 -7.45 -22.10
N ARG A 198 10.23 -6.51 -22.31
CA ARG A 198 11.37 -6.75 -23.21
C ARG A 198 12.27 -7.88 -22.69
N ALA A 199 12.68 -7.82 -21.43
CA ALA A 199 13.53 -8.83 -20.79
C ALA A 199 12.88 -10.22 -20.74
N ALA A 200 11.55 -10.32 -20.71
CA ALA A 200 10.84 -11.59 -20.74
C ALA A 200 10.92 -12.28 -22.12
N HIS A 201 10.90 -11.49 -23.19
CA HIS A 201 10.85 -11.98 -24.58
C HIS A 201 12.18 -11.91 -25.33
N SER A 202 13.16 -11.17 -24.82
CA SER A 202 14.49 -11.03 -25.40
C SER A 202 15.55 -11.70 -24.53
N TYR A 203 16.48 -12.40 -25.20
CA TYR A 203 17.66 -13.00 -24.59
C TYR A 203 18.92 -12.15 -24.83
N THR A 204 18.83 -11.08 -25.64
CA THR A 204 19.96 -10.21 -25.97
C THR A 204 19.96 -8.98 -25.06
N PRO A 205 21.04 -8.74 -24.28
CA PRO A 205 21.17 -7.56 -23.42
C PRO A 205 20.95 -6.24 -24.16
N GLU A 206 21.35 -6.15 -25.42
CA GLU A 206 21.28 -4.94 -26.25
C GLU A 206 19.84 -4.45 -26.46
N GLU A 207 18.88 -5.36 -26.60
CA GLU A 207 17.48 -4.99 -26.74
C GLU A 207 16.89 -4.46 -25.42
N ILE A 208 17.36 -4.99 -24.29
CA ILE A 208 16.97 -4.52 -22.95
C ILE A 208 17.57 -3.13 -22.71
N TYR A 209 18.85 -2.93 -23.05
CA TYR A 209 19.50 -1.62 -22.96
C TYR A 209 18.81 -0.57 -23.83
N LYS A 210 18.40 -0.90 -25.06
CA LYS A 210 17.64 0.04 -25.92
C LYS A 210 16.31 0.48 -25.31
N GLU A 211 15.62 -0.44 -24.64
CA GLU A 211 14.36 -0.11 -23.97
C GLU A 211 14.58 0.85 -22.78
N LEU A 212 15.69 0.69 -22.06
CA LEU A 212 16.12 1.58 -20.99
C LEU A 212 16.74 2.90 -21.49
N ASP A 213 17.45 2.89 -22.61
CA ASP A 213 18.02 4.08 -23.25
C ASP A 213 16.93 5.05 -23.71
N GLY A 214 15.81 4.52 -24.24
CA GLY A 214 14.63 5.32 -24.53
C GLY A 214 14.01 6.01 -23.29
N ILE A 215 14.43 5.62 -22.08
CA ILE A 215 14.04 6.22 -20.80
C ILE A 215 15.14 7.14 -20.26
N LEU A 216 16.40 6.70 -20.29
CA LEU A 216 17.51 7.30 -19.54
C LEU A 216 18.52 8.07 -20.41
N LYS A 217 18.51 7.86 -21.73
CA LYS A 217 19.46 8.44 -22.70
C LYS A 217 20.91 8.15 -22.33
N PHE A 218 21.27 6.88 -22.35
CA PHE A 218 22.55 6.38 -21.89
C PHE A 218 23.72 6.82 -22.76
N ASN A 219 24.91 6.75 -22.17
CA ASN A 219 26.14 6.65 -22.94
C ASN A 219 26.41 5.17 -23.22
N ASP A 220 26.41 4.77 -24.50
CA ASP A 220 26.54 3.35 -24.93
C ASP A 220 27.68 2.58 -24.26
N LYS A 221 28.75 3.26 -23.82
CA LYS A 221 29.90 2.64 -23.14
C LYS A 221 29.60 2.11 -21.74
N ASN A 222 28.55 2.60 -21.08
CA ASN A 222 28.22 2.27 -19.67
C ASN A 222 26.80 1.70 -19.52
N ALA A 223 26.15 1.29 -20.61
CA ALA A 223 24.73 0.91 -20.61
C ALA A 223 24.36 -0.15 -19.55
N PHE A 224 25.24 -1.11 -19.27
CA PHE A 224 25.02 -2.11 -18.22
C PHE A 224 24.95 -1.48 -16.82
N GLU A 225 25.98 -0.72 -16.43
CA GLU A 225 26.06 -0.09 -15.10
C GLU A 225 24.97 0.95 -14.90
N GLU A 226 24.68 1.76 -15.93
CA GLU A 226 23.59 2.74 -15.88
C GLU A 226 22.22 2.05 -15.72
N SER A 227 22.01 0.92 -16.39
CA SER A 227 20.79 0.11 -16.25
C SER A 227 20.66 -0.54 -14.88
N LYS A 228 21.77 -1.06 -14.34
CA LYS A 228 21.84 -1.67 -13.00
C LYS A 228 21.55 -0.63 -11.91
N ASN A 229 22.18 0.54 -12.00
CA ASN A 229 21.95 1.65 -11.09
C ASN A 229 20.50 2.13 -11.14
N TYR A 230 19.90 2.22 -12.32
CA TYR A 230 18.47 2.56 -12.45
C TYR A 230 17.57 1.54 -11.73
N CYS A 231 17.87 0.24 -11.82
CA CYS A 231 17.10 -0.80 -11.14
C CYS A 231 17.22 -0.68 -9.60
N LEU A 232 18.43 -0.45 -9.09
CA LEU A 232 18.66 -0.18 -7.67
C LEU A 232 17.91 1.07 -7.20
N GLU A 233 18.07 2.19 -7.90
CA GLU A 233 17.39 3.45 -7.60
C GLU A 233 15.86 3.28 -7.66
N THR A 234 15.36 2.43 -8.55
CA THR A 234 13.93 2.11 -8.64
C THR A 234 13.45 1.39 -7.40
N ILE A 235 14.19 0.41 -6.88
CA ILE A 235 13.86 -0.26 -5.61
C ILE A 235 13.86 0.74 -4.45
N GLU A 236 14.95 1.50 -4.30
CA GLU A 236 15.11 2.48 -3.23
C GLU A 236 13.98 3.52 -3.22
N THR A 237 13.66 4.07 -4.40
CA THR A 237 12.61 5.09 -4.55
C THR A 237 11.23 4.52 -4.31
N LEU A 238 10.90 3.38 -4.92
CA LEU A 238 9.54 2.86 -4.87
C LEU A 238 9.21 2.22 -3.53
N LEU A 239 10.20 1.66 -2.85
CA LEU A 239 10.02 0.94 -1.59
C LEU A 239 10.49 1.75 -0.37
N GLY A 240 11.02 2.96 -0.55
CA GLY A 240 11.39 3.85 0.56
C GLY A 240 12.51 3.29 1.43
N VAL A 241 13.54 2.75 0.78
CA VAL A 241 14.72 2.17 1.44
C VAL A 241 15.99 2.75 0.84
N LYS A 242 17.10 2.63 1.56
CA LYS A 242 18.42 2.96 1.04
C LYS A 242 19.46 2.00 1.60
N VAL A 243 20.41 1.59 0.77
CA VAL A 243 21.51 0.76 1.24
C VAL A 243 22.57 1.62 1.91
N VAL A 244 23.05 1.17 3.07
CA VAL A 244 24.11 1.82 3.87
C VAL A 244 25.47 1.21 3.57
#